data_AF-A0A850JEN0-F1
#
_entry.id   AF-A0A850JEN0-F1
#
_cell.length_a   1.000
_cell.length_b   1.000
_cell.length_c   1.000
_cell.angle_alpha   90.00
_cell.angle_beta   90.00
_cell.angle_gamma   90.00
#
_symmetry.space_group_name_H-M   'P 1'
#
loop_
_entity.id
_entity.type
_entity.pdbx_description
1 polymer ?
#
loop_
_entity_poly.entity_id
_entity_poly.type
_entity_poly.pdbx_seq_one_letter_code
_entity_poly.pdbx_strand_id
1 'polypeptide(L)' 'MSPNLGKELREIRKEAEQQGWTVIRGKRYWKLRCPCEEKHKKSMSPTPSNPNYVKNLLGELRRATCWKG' A
#
# COMPACT_ATOMS: atom_id res chain seq x y z
N MET A 1 -13.55 14.59 -1.29
CA MET A 1 -12.31 13.80 -1.49
C MET A 1 -11.27 14.35 -0.54
N SER A 2 -10.52 13.51 0.19
CA SER A 2 -9.41 14.00 1.02
C SER A 2 -8.36 14.65 0.10
N PRO A 3 -8.06 15.95 0.24
CA PRO A 3 -7.13 16.65 -0.65
C PRO A 3 -5.69 16.09 -0.61
N ASN A 4 -5.40 15.20 0.33
CA ASN A 4 -4.06 14.64 0.58
C ASN A 4 -3.87 13.17 0.17
N LEU A 5 -4.88 12.53 -0.45
CA LEU A 5 -4.84 11.09 -0.79
C LEU A 5 -3.59 10.71 -1.61
N GLY A 6 -3.21 11.56 -2.56
CA GLY A 6 -2.01 11.34 -3.37
C GLY A 6 -0.72 11.35 -2.56
N LYS A 7 -0.63 12.17 -1.50
CA LYS A 7 0.51 12.25 -0.59
C LYS A 7 0.56 11.02 0.31
N GLU A 8 -0.56 10.65 0.93
CA GLU A 8 -0.69 9.46 1.79
C GLU A 8 -0.28 8.17 1.05
N LEU A 9 -0.68 8.01 -0.21
CA LEU A 9 -0.27 6.86 -1.03
C LEU A 9 1.22 6.86 -1.40
N ARG A 10 1.91 8.01 -1.38
CA ARG A 10 3.38 8.03 -1.51
C ARG A 10 4.04 7.59 -0.22
N GLU A 11 3.55 8.09 0.92
CA GLU A 11 4.06 7.71 2.24
C GLU A 11 3.95 6.20 2.46
N ILE A 12 2.79 5.60 2.16
CA ILE A 12 2.62 4.13 2.25
C ILE A 12 3.63 3.38 1.39
N ARG A 13 3.92 3.85 0.17
CA ARG A 13 4.93 3.19 -0.68
C ARG A 13 6.31 3.31 -0.09
N LYS A 14 6.68 4.50 0.36
CA LYS A 14 7.98 4.75 0.98
C LYS A 14 8.16 3.91 2.25
N GLU A 15 7.13 3.83 3.09
CA GLU A 15 7.11 3.00 4.29
C GLU A 15 7.21 1.50 3.94
N ALA A 16 6.50 1.05 2.90
CA ALA A 16 6.61 -0.30 2.40
C ALA A 16 8.05 -0.63 1.97
N GLU A 17 8.67 0.25 1.17
CA GLU A 17 10.07 0.10 0.74
C GLU A 17 11.03 0.05 1.93
N GLN A 18 10.84 0.92 2.93
CA GLN A 18 11.63 0.93 4.17
C GLN A 18 11.48 -0.35 4.99
N GLN A 19 10.29 -0.96 4.99
CA GLN A 19 10.02 -2.25 5.64
C GLN A 19 10.49 -3.46 4.80
N GLY A 20 11.13 -3.24 3.65
CA GLY A 20 11.62 -4.30 2.77
C GLY A 20 10.55 -4.92 1.86
N TRP A 21 9.38 -4.29 1.75
CA TRP A 21 8.38 -4.69 0.77
C TRP A 21 8.78 -4.22 -0.63
N THR A 22 8.55 -5.07 -1.63
CA THR A 22 8.79 -4.72 -3.02
C THR A 22 7.59 -3.95 -3.57
N VAL A 23 7.82 -2.69 -3.96
CA VAL A 23 6.81 -1.85 -4.61
C VAL A 23 7.02 -1.87 -6.13
N ILE A 24 6.05 -2.41 -6.85
CA ILE A 24 6.10 -2.56 -8.32
C ILE A 24 5.03 -1.67 -8.95
N ARG A 25 5.43 -0.81 -9.89
CA ARG A 25 4.49 -0.01 -10.68
C ARG A 25 3.92 -0.83 -11.83
N GLY A 26 2.65 -1.23 -11.74
CA GLY A 26 1.89 -1.77 -12.88
C GLY A 26 1.15 -0.68 -13.67
N LYS A 27 0.58 -1.05 -14.83
CA LYS A 27 -0.20 -0.13 -15.70
C LYS A 27 -1.33 0.58 -14.94
N ARG A 28 -2.21 -0.18 -14.29
CA ARG A 28 -3.40 0.37 -13.60
C ARG A 28 -3.25 0.47 -12.08
N TYR A 29 -2.43 -0.39 -11.48
CA TYR A 29 -2.26 -0.49 -10.03
C TYR A 29 -0.78 -0.59 -9.66
N TRP A 30 -0.42 -0.06 -8.49
CA TRP A 30 0.81 -0.41 -7.78
C TRP A 30 0.62 -1.77 -7.11
N LYS A 31 1.67 -2.58 -7.09
CA LYS A 31 1.67 -3.88 -6.42
C LYS A 31 2.70 -3.83 -5.29
N LEU A 32 2.25 -4.02 -4.07
CA LEU A 32 3.08 -4.20 -2.88
C LEU A 32 3.26 -5.70 -2.68
N ARG A 33 4.50 -6.17 -2.60
CA ARG A 33 4.82 -7.57 -2.30
C ARG A 33 5.62 -7.64 -1.01
N CYS A 34 5.14 -8.43 -0.08
CA CYS A 34 5.82 -8.69 1.16
C CYS A 34 7.00 -9.65 0.94
N PRO A 35 8.13 -9.47 1.66
CA PRO A 35 9.25 -10.40 1.61
C PRO A 35 9.02 -11.73 2.38
N CYS A 36 7.85 -11.94 3.00
CA CYS A 36 7.58 -13.15 3.77
C CYS A 36 7.37 -14.38 2.87
N GLU A 37 7.49 -15.57 3.47
CA GLU A 37 7.28 -16.85 2.78
C GLU A 37 5.84 -17.01 2.25
N GLU A 38 4.86 -16.46 2.97
CA GLU A 38 3.46 -16.40 2.55
C GLU A 38 3.23 -15.46 1.35
N LYS A 39 4.24 -14.66 0.98
CA LYS A 39 4.25 -13.77 -0.20
C LYS A 39 2.99 -12.93 -0.31
N HIS A 40 2.59 -12.25 0.77
CA HIS A 40 1.44 -11.34 0.77
C HIS A 40 1.56 -10.33 -0.39
N LYS A 41 0.48 -10.17 -1.16
CA LYS A 41 0.42 -9.23 -2.28
C LYS A 41 -0.74 -8.29 -2.08
N LYS A 42 -0.48 -6.99 -2.20
CA LYS A 42 -1.52 -5.97 -2.16
C LYS A 42 -1.50 -5.11 -3.40
N SER A 43 -2.69 -4.83 -3.94
CA SER A 43 -2.85 -3.92 -5.07
C SER A 43 -3.32 -2.57 -4.57
N MET A 44 -2.60 -1.52 -4.94
CA MET A 44 -2.87 -0.14 -4.56
C MET A 44 -3.20 0.68 -5.81
N SER A 45 -4.37 1.30 -5.83
CA SER A 45 -4.79 2.21 -6.89
C SER A 45 -3.98 3.51 -6.82
N PRO A 46 -3.42 4.00 -7.95
CA PRO A 46 -2.72 5.28 -7.98
C PRO A 46 -3.65 6.47 -7.78
N THR A 47 -4.90 6.34 -8.21
CA THR A 47 -5.95 7.38 -8.14
C THR A 47 -7.26 6.75 -7.65
N PRO A 48 -7.40 6.50 -6.34
CA PRO A 48 -8.65 6.00 -5.78
C PRO A 48 -9.71 7.11 -5.73
N SER A 49 -10.95 6.77 -6.10
CA SER A 49 -12.10 7.69 -5.95
C SER A 49 -12.70 7.66 -4.53
N ASN A 50 -12.35 6.66 -3.71
CA ASN A 50 -12.90 6.48 -2.37
C ASN A 50 -12.05 7.26 -1.34
N PRO A 51 -12.64 8.19 -0.55
CA PRO A 51 -11.90 8.94 0.47
C PRO A 51 -11.35 8.07 1.59
N ASN A 52 -11.95 6.91 1.86
CA ASN A 52 -11.52 5.96 2.89
C ASN A 52 -10.51 4.93 2.36
N TYR A 53 -10.05 5.06 1.11
CA TYR A 53 -9.20 4.06 0.47
C TYR A 53 -7.89 3.81 1.23
N VAL A 54 -7.21 4.88 1.66
CA VAL A 54 -5.96 4.80 2.43
C VAL A 54 -6.18 4.08 3.76
N LYS A 55 -7.22 4.46 4.50
CA LYS A 55 -7.57 3.84 5.78
C LYS A 55 -7.83 2.34 5.64
N ASN A 56 -8.58 1.96 4.60
CA ASN A 56 -8.85 0.55 4.31
C ASN A 56 -7.57 -0.19 3.93
N LEU A 57 -6.75 0.39 3.05
CA LEU A 57 -5.47 -0.20 2.65
C LEU A 57 -4.54 -0.42 3.84
N LEU A 58 -4.41 0.57 4.73
CA LEU A 58 -3.62 0.45 5.96
C LEU A 58 -4.18 -0.63 6.88
N GLY A 59 -5.51 -0.72 7.03
CA GLY A 59 -6.14 -1.79 7.79
C GLY A 59 -5.86 -3.18 7.22
N GLU A 60 -5.85 -3.30 5.88
CA GLU A 60 -5.50 -4.55 5.20
C GLU A 60 -4.01 -4.88 5.32
N LEU A 61 -3.13 -3.87 5.25
CA LEU A 61 -1.69 -4.04 5.46
C LEU A 61 -1.39 -4.44 6.90
N ARG A 62 -1.96 -3.78 7.90
CA ARG A 62 -1.82 -4.13 9.33
C ARG A 62 -2.31 -5.54 9.67
N ARG A 63 -3.27 -6.08 8.90
CA ARG A 63 -3.69 -7.48 9.03
C ARG A 63 -2.67 -8.46 8.45
N ALA A 64 -1.87 -8.04 7.46
CA ALA A 64 -0.72 -8.82 7.05
C ALA A 64 0.31 -8.70 8.18
N THR A 65 0.65 -9.83 8.81
CA THR A 65 1.57 -9.94 9.96
C THR A 65 2.94 -9.29 9.75
N CYS A 66 3.27 -8.97 8.50
CA CYS A 66 4.55 -8.44 8.06
C CYS A 66 4.57 -6.90 7.90
N TRP A 67 3.44 -6.22 8.07
CA TRP A 67 3.41 -4.75 8.08
C TRP A 67 3.65 -4.25 9.51
N LYS A 68 4.78 -3.56 9.72
CA LYS A 68 5.16 -2.99 11.01
C LYS A 68 4.76 -1.51 11.04
N GLY A 69 3.50 -1.20 11.38
CA GLY A 69 3.01 0.17 11.52
C GLY A 69 1.70 0.29 12.29
#